data_AF-A0A2G9UD85-F1
#
_entry.id   AF-A0A2G9UD85-F1
#
_cell.length_a   1.000
_cell.length_b   1.000
_cell.length_c   1.000
_cell.angle_alpha   90.00
_cell.angle_beta   90.00
_cell.angle_gamma   90.00
#
_symmetry.space_group_name_H-M   'P 1'
#
loop_
_entity.id
_entity.type
_entity.pdbx_description
1 polymer ?
#
loop_
_entity_poly.entity_id
_entity_poly.type
_entity_poly.pdbx_seq_one_letter_code
_entity_poly.pdbx_strand_id
1 'polypeptide(L)'
;MEEMLRPVLCTWSTPINDTARSLFLEAHNIYRAYVTRGEAYHKGGKLNGSKNLFEMKYDCYLELMSMTETYDCSRSSPLPPASFNRFTIENEPYALSEGELIRTTVGSWYRPILSVSLLGPPTFSYALESFAKVSEVQIQN
;
A
#
# COMPACT_ATOMS: atom_id res chain seq x y z
N MET A 1 17.90 13.17 1.16
CA MET A 1 17.61 12.00 0.30
C MET A 1 18.45 10.78 0.68
N GLU A 2 19.11 10.79 1.85
CA GLU A 2 20.09 9.75 2.25
C GLU A 2 19.55 8.83 3.37
N GLU A 3 18.38 9.15 3.95
CA GLU A 3 17.67 8.26 4.89
C GLU A 3 16.81 7.18 4.22
N MET A 4 16.51 7.30 2.92
CA MET A 4 15.62 6.37 2.20
C MET A 4 16.24 5.01 1.84
N LEU A 5 17.55 4.84 2.01
CA LEU A 5 18.27 3.60 1.66
C LEU A 5 18.72 2.81 2.88
N ARG A 6 18.23 3.14 4.09
CA ARG A 6 18.54 2.33 5.26
C ARG A 6 17.78 1.00 5.15
N PRO A 7 18.47 -0.15 5.16
CA PRO A 7 17.82 -1.45 5.13
C PRO A 7 16.86 -1.57 6.31
N VAL A 8 15.62 -1.94 6.02
CA VAL A 8 14.68 -2.39 7.05
C VAL A 8 15.15 -3.75 7.54
N LEU A 9 15.54 -3.85 8.81
CA LEU A 9 16.02 -5.10 9.39
C LEU A 9 14.93 -5.78 10.21
N CYS A 10 14.48 -6.95 9.76
CA CYS A 10 13.72 -7.90 10.58
C CYS A 10 14.64 -9.07 10.96
N THR A 11 14.62 -9.48 12.22
CA THR A 11 15.54 -10.50 12.77
C THR A 11 15.14 -11.95 12.45
N TRP A 12 14.03 -12.14 11.72
CA TRP A 12 13.38 -13.43 11.49
C TRP A 12 13.69 -13.86 10.06
N SER A 13 13.90 -15.16 9.83
CA SER A 13 14.12 -15.66 8.47
C SER A 13 12.79 -15.72 7.73
N THR A 14 12.69 -14.94 6.65
CA THR A 14 11.50 -14.82 5.81
C THR A 14 11.88 -14.97 4.34
N PRO A 15 10.94 -15.34 3.45
CA PRO A 15 11.19 -15.38 2.01
C PRO A 15 11.49 -14.01 1.40
N ILE A 16 11.07 -12.91 2.05
CA ILE A 16 11.36 -11.55 1.60
C ILE A 16 12.66 -11.01 2.23
N ASN A 17 13.44 -10.27 1.44
CA ASN A 17 14.70 -9.64 1.86
C ASN A 17 14.52 -8.14 2.19
N ASP A 18 15.56 -7.49 2.72
CA ASP A 18 15.50 -6.07 3.11
C ASP A 18 15.26 -5.11 1.94
N THR A 19 15.68 -5.50 0.72
CA THR A 19 15.41 -4.74 -0.50
C THR A 19 13.91 -4.72 -0.77
N ALA A 20 13.24 -5.88 -0.72
CA ALA A 20 11.80 -6.00 -0.89
C ALA A 20 11.04 -5.20 0.19
N ARG A 21 11.46 -5.30 1.46
CA ARG A 21 10.90 -4.51 2.57
C ARG A 21 10.98 -3.01 2.30
N SER A 22 12.16 -2.55 1.89
CA SER A 22 12.43 -1.14 1.58
C SER A 22 11.56 -0.66 0.42
N LEU A 23 11.40 -1.49 -0.62
CA LEU A 23 10.57 -1.16 -1.79
C LEU A 23 9.08 -1.08 -1.44
N PHE A 24 8.55 -1.98 -0.61
CA PHE A 24 7.19 -1.87 -0.11
C PHE A 24 6.99 -0.57 0.68
N LEU A 25 7.90 -0.27 1.61
CA LEU A 25 7.83 0.94 2.44
C LEU A 25 7.90 2.21 1.60
N GLU A 26 8.89 2.28 0.69
CA GLU A 26 9.11 3.39 -0.23
C GLU A 26 7.87 3.63 -1.10
N ALA A 27 7.32 2.58 -1.71
CA ALA A 27 6.15 2.71 -2.58
C ALA A 27 4.94 3.27 -1.83
N HIS A 28 4.68 2.82 -0.59
CA HIS A 28 3.61 3.39 0.24
C HIS A 28 3.88 4.87 0.55
N ASN A 29 5.08 5.18 1.04
CA ASN A 29 5.43 6.55 1.44
C ASN A 29 5.45 7.53 0.26
N ILE A 30 5.81 7.09 -0.96
CA ILE A 30 5.69 7.90 -2.18
C ILE A 30 4.22 8.29 -2.42
N TYR A 31 3.30 7.33 -2.41
CA TYR A 31 1.88 7.62 -2.62
C TYR A 31 1.28 8.49 -1.52
N ARG A 32 1.63 8.22 -0.25
CA ARG A 32 1.22 9.05 0.88
C ARG A 32 1.74 10.48 0.74
N ALA A 33 2.98 10.66 0.29
CA ALA A 33 3.55 11.98 0.07
C ALA A 33 2.81 12.76 -1.04
N TYR A 34 2.36 12.10 -2.11
CA TYR A 34 1.49 12.74 -3.12
C TYR A 34 0.17 13.21 -2.51
N VAL A 35 -0.44 12.40 -1.63
CA VAL A 35 -1.66 12.79 -0.92
C VAL A 35 -1.42 13.96 0.03
N THR A 36 -0.36 13.93 0.84
CA THR A 36 0.00 15.03 1.77
C THR A 36 0.21 16.35 1.03
N ARG A 37 0.85 16.33 -0.15
CA ARG A 37 1.09 17.53 -0.96
C ARG A 37 -0.10 17.99 -1.81
N GLY A 38 -1.20 17.25 -1.83
CA GLY A 38 -2.34 17.54 -2.72
C GLY A 38 -1.99 17.36 -4.20
N GLU A 39 -1.06 16.44 -4.51
CA GLU A 39 -0.63 16.08 -5.86
C GLU A 39 -1.29 14.78 -6.35
N ALA A 40 -1.91 14.03 -5.45
CA ALA A 40 -2.69 12.85 -5.78
C ALA A 40 -3.91 13.22 -6.64
N TYR A 41 -4.11 12.52 -7.76
CA TYR A 41 -5.24 12.75 -8.65
C TYR A 41 -6.41 11.80 -8.37
N HIS A 42 -7.61 12.25 -8.72
CA HIS A 42 -8.83 11.46 -8.88
C HIS A 42 -9.51 11.88 -10.19
N LYS A 43 -10.61 11.24 -10.61
CA LYS A 43 -11.27 11.53 -11.90
C LYS A 43 -11.71 12.99 -12.06
N GLY A 44 -11.98 13.68 -10.95
CA GLY A 44 -12.44 15.07 -10.93
C GLY A 44 -11.34 16.12 -10.73
N GLY A 45 -10.07 15.74 -10.59
CA GLY A 45 -8.98 16.69 -10.36
C GLY A 45 -7.95 16.18 -9.35
N LYS A 46 -7.38 17.09 -8.55
CA LYS A 46 -6.44 16.75 -7.48
C LYS A 46 -7.19 16.63 -6.15
N LEU A 47 -6.73 15.70 -5.31
CA LEU A 47 -7.11 15.63 -3.91
C LEU A 47 -6.59 16.86 -3.17
N ASN A 48 -7.33 17.27 -2.15
CA ASN A 48 -6.81 18.23 -1.18
C ASN A 48 -5.65 17.58 -0.41
N GLY A 49 -4.62 18.38 -0.11
CA GLY A 49 -3.51 17.94 0.73
C GLY A 49 -3.98 17.57 2.14
N SER A 50 -3.29 16.62 2.77
CA SER A 50 -3.52 16.24 4.18
C SER A 50 -2.43 16.80 5.09
N LYS A 51 -2.81 17.35 6.24
CA LYS A 51 -1.85 17.80 7.28
C LYS A 51 -1.51 16.71 8.31
N ASN A 52 -2.30 15.63 8.35
CA ASN A 52 -2.24 14.60 9.40
C ASN A 52 -1.90 13.22 8.83
N LEU A 53 -1.22 13.18 7.68
CA LEU A 53 -0.81 11.93 7.07
C LEU A 53 0.66 11.65 7.38
N PHE A 54 0.91 10.66 8.23
CA PHE A 54 2.25 10.35 8.73
C PHE A 54 3.01 9.40 7.80
N GLU A 55 4.33 9.50 7.82
CA GLU A 55 5.20 8.53 7.15
C GLU A 55 5.03 7.15 7.81
N MET A 56 4.85 6.11 6.99
CA MET A 56 4.83 4.74 7.48
C MET A 56 6.25 4.30 7.85
N LYS A 57 6.33 3.47 8.89
CA LYS A 57 7.52 2.71 9.24
C LYS A 57 7.22 1.23 9.04
N TYR A 58 8.25 0.48 8.68
CA TYR A 58 8.11 -0.95 8.53
C TYR A 58 7.99 -1.62 9.89
N ASP A 59 7.09 -2.59 10.01
CA ASP A 59 6.84 -3.35 11.23
C ASP A 59 6.94 -4.85 10.92
N CYS A 60 7.90 -5.52 11.53
CA CYS A 60 8.17 -6.95 11.32
C CYS A 60 7.03 -7.85 11.84
N TYR A 61 6.21 -7.39 12.78
CA TYR A 61 5.03 -8.13 13.24
C TYR A 61 3.91 -8.09 12.18
N LEU A 62 3.70 -6.93 11.54
CA LEU A 62 2.77 -6.82 10.41
C LEU A 62 3.23 -7.62 9.18
N GLU A 63 4.54 -7.72 8.96
CA GLU A 63 5.12 -8.61 7.94
C GLU A 63 4.76 -10.08 8.22
N LEU A 64 4.97 -10.55 9.46
CA LEU A 64 4.66 -11.93 9.84
C LEU A 64 3.18 -12.28 9.64
N MET A 65 2.28 -11.37 10.01
CA MET A 65 0.84 -11.55 9.74
C MET A 65 0.56 -11.60 8.24
N SER A 66 1.17 -10.70 7.46
CA SER A 66 1.01 -10.69 6.00
C SER A 66 1.51 -12.00 5.37
N MET A 67 2.64 -12.53 5.82
CA MET A 67 3.17 -13.82 5.37
C MET A 67 2.25 -14.99 5.72
N THR A 68 1.64 -14.97 6.91
CA THR A 68 0.68 -15.99 7.34
C THR A 68 -0.54 -16.01 6.41
N GLU A 69 -1.02 -14.83 6.01
CA GLU A 69 -2.16 -14.67 5.09
C GLU A 69 -1.86 -15.06 3.64
N THR A 70 -0.60 -15.09 3.23
CA THR A 70 -0.20 -15.42 1.85
C THR A 70 0.43 -16.79 1.69
N TYR A 71 0.65 -17.53 2.79
CA TYR A 71 1.47 -18.74 2.82
C TYR A 71 1.05 -19.81 1.79
N ASP A 72 -0.25 -20.02 1.62
CA ASP A 72 -0.82 -21.02 0.71
C ASP A 72 -1.54 -20.38 -0.49
N CYS A 73 -1.40 -19.07 -0.67
CA CYS A 73 -2.18 -18.27 -1.63
C CYS A 73 -3.71 -18.45 -1.48
N SER A 74 -4.20 -18.97 -0.35
CA SER A 74 -5.62 -19.22 -0.12
C SER A 74 -6.38 -17.92 0.08
N ARG A 75 -7.65 -17.92 -0.32
CA ARG A 75 -8.58 -16.78 -0.16
C ARG A 75 -9.18 -16.71 1.25
N SER A 76 -8.42 -17.08 2.29
CA SER A 76 -8.87 -16.92 3.67
C SER A 76 -9.02 -15.44 4.05
N SER A 77 -10.00 -15.16 4.91
CA SER A 77 -10.16 -13.86 5.55
C SER A 77 -9.04 -13.63 6.56
N PRO A 78 -8.57 -12.39 6.73
CA PRO A 78 -7.47 -12.11 7.64
C PRO A 78 -7.82 -12.42 9.08
N LEU A 79 -6.81 -12.86 9.82
CA LEU A 79 -6.86 -12.82 11.27
C LEU A 79 -6.91 -11.34 11.74
N PRO A 80 -7.90 -10.94 12.58
CA PRO A 80 -7.86 -9.66 13.27
C PRO A 80 -6.55 -9.49 14.06
N PRO A 81 -6.01 -8.27 14.26
CA PRO A 81 -6.71 -6.97 14.16
C PRO A 81 -6.31 -6.07 12.98
N ALA A 82 -5.46 -6.52 12.06
CA ALA A 82 -4.90 -5.64 11.03
C ALA A 82 -5.75 -5.57 9.76
N SER A 83 -5.91 -4.35 9.23
CA SER A 83 -6.41 -4.13 7.88
C SER A 83 -5.34 -4.54 6.86
N PHE A 84 -5.74 -5.18 5.76
CA PHE A 84 -4.84 -5.73 4.75
C PHE A 84 -5.27 -5.35 3.33
N ASN A 85 -4.30 -5.27 2.43
CA ASN A 85 -4.50 -5.31 1.00
C ASN A 85 -3.91 -6.61 0.44
N ARG A 86 -4.52 -7.14 -0.63
CA ARG A 86 -4.06 -8.34 -1.31
C ARG A 86 -3.94 -8.09 -2.79
N PHE A 87 -2.93 -8.71 -3.41
CA PHE A 87 -2.77 -8.77 -4.85
C PHE A 87 -2.39 -10.21 -5.19
N THR A 88 -3.05 -10.79 -6.19
CA THR A 88 -2.84 -12.17 -6.61
C THR A 88 -2.60 -12.19 -8.11
N ILE A 89 -1.53 -12.87 -8.52
CA ILE A 89 -1.22 -13.13 -9.92
C ILE A 89 -1.44 -14.63 -10.15
N GLU A 90 -2.42 -14.97 -10.98
CA GLU A 90 -2.73 -16.37 -11.31
C GLU A 90 -1.91 -16.87 -12.52
N ASN A 91 -1.44 -15.96 -13.37
CA ASN A 91 -0.55 -16.24 -14.51
C ASN A 91 0.31 -14.99 -14.74
N GLU A 92 1.60 -15.04 -14.42
CA GLU A 92 2.50 -13.93 -14.66
C GLU A 92 2.77 -13.83 -16.19
N PRO A 93 2.26 -12.80 -16.90
CA PRO A 93 2.34 -12.77 -18.36
C PRO A 93 3.76 -12.47 -18.87
N TYR A 94 4.63 -11.92 -18.00
CA TYR A 94 6.03 -11.58 -18.26
C TYR A 94 6.81 -11.74 -16.97
N ALA A 95 8.06 -12.21 -17.03
CA ALA A 95 8.93 -12.29 -15.86
C ALA A 95 9.30 -10.87 -15.40
N LEU A 96 8.55 -10.33 -14.44
CA LEU A 96 8.86 -9.06 -13.80
C LEU A 96 9.97 -9.28 -12.77
N SER A 97 10.84 -8.28 -12.61
CA SER A 97 11.73 -8.28 -11.44
C SER A 97 10.89 -8.17 -10.15
N GLU A 98 11.42 -8.67 -9.04
CA GLU A 98 10.79 -8.54 -7.72
C GLU A 98 10.41 -7.07 -7.43
N GLY A 99 11.28 -6.13 -7.78
CA GLY A 99 11.00 -4.70 -7.58
C GLY A 99 9.87 -4.15 -8.45
N GLU A 100 9.75 -4.58 -9.70
CA GLU A 100 8.64 -4.21 -10.58
C GLU A 100 7.32 -4.81 -10.09
N LEU A 101 7.35 -6.05 -9.60
CA LEU A 101 6.19 -6.72 -9.04
C LEU A 101 5.68 -5.99 -7.79
N ILE A 102 6.57 -5.59 -6.89
CA ILE A 102 6.23 -4.84 -5.67
C ILE A 102 5.63 -3.47 -6.01
N ARG A 103 6.28 -2.71 -6.90
CA ARG A 103 5.78 -1.38 -7.31
C ARG A 103 4.44 -1.48 -8.03
N THR A 104 4.26 -2.48 -8.89
CA THR A 104 2.98 -2.78 -9.55
C THR A 104 1.89 -3.12 -8.55
N THR A 105 2.21 -3.95 -7.56
CA THR A 105 1.29 -4.36 -6.50
C THR A 105 0.78 -3.17 -5.70
N VAL A 106 1.67 -2.34 -5.13
CA VAL A 106 1.26 -1.16 -4.34
C VAL A 106 0.53 -0.14 -5.22
N GLY A 107 0.98 0.04 -6.47
CA GLY A 107 0.30 0.91 -7.43
C GLY A 107 -1.12 0.44 -7.78
N SER A 108 -1.35 -0.88 -7.82
CA SER A 108 -2.69 -1.44 -8.04
C SER A 108 -3.66 -1.12 -6.90
N TRP A 109 -3.17 -1.11 -5.65
CA TRP A 109 -3.95 -0.73 -4.48
C TRP A 109 -4.24 0.77 -4.44
N TYR A 110 -3.33 1.60 -4.94
CA TYR A 110 -3.53 3.03 -5.04
C TYR A 110 -4.51 3.44 -6.16
N ARG A 111 -4.47 2.75 -7.31
CA ARG A 111 -5.22 3.12 -8.53
C ARG A 111 -6.73 3.38 -8.41
N PRO A 112 -7.52 2.75 -7.51
CA PRO A 112 -8.97 2.94 -7.52
C PRO A 112 -9.42 4.39 -7.36
N ILE A 113 -8.64 5.24 -6.71
CA ILE A 113 -8.93 6.68 -6.60
C ILE A 113 -9.06 7.38 -7.97
N LEU A 114 -8.38 6.87 -9.00
CA LEU A 114 -8.39 7.45 -10.34
C LEU A 114 -9.72 7.25 -11.07
N SER A 115 -10.56 6.31 -10.64
CA SER A 115 -11.83 6.00 -11.30
C SER A 115 -13.02 6.79 -10.74
N VAL A 116 -12.86 7.44 -9.58
CA VAL A 116 -13.94 8.13 -8.87
C VAL A 116 -13.79 9.65 -8.91
N SER A 117 -14.92 10.35 -8.96
CA SER A 117 -14.99 11.79 -8.73
C SER A 117 -15.42 12.04 -7.29
N LEU A 118 -14.56 12.67 -6.49
CA LEU A 118 -14.93 13.13 -5.15
C LEU A 118 -15.50 14.54 -5.28
N LEU A 119 -16.75 14.74 -4.86
CA LEU A 119 -17.44 16.04 -4.87
C LEU A 119 -17.53 16.67 -3.47
N GLY A 120 -16.85 16.07 -2.48
CA GLY A 120 -16.87 16.45 -1.08
C GLY A 120 -15.83 15.66 -0.28
N PRO A 121 -15.81 15.77 1.06
CA PRO A 121 -14.94 14.94 1.90
C PRO A 121 -15.19 13.46 1.57
N PRO A 122 -14.13 12.64 1.50
CA PRO A 122 -14.28 11.24 1.11
C PRO A 122 -15.15 10.50 2.15
N THR A 123 -16.21 9.84 1.70
CA THR A 123 -17.11 8.94 2.47
C THR A 123 -16.85 7.48 2.13
N PHE A 124 -17.00 6.56 3.11
CA PHE A 124 -16.52 5.18 2.99
C PHE A 124 -17.09 4.51 1.75
N SER A 125 -16.22 3.89 0.94
CA SER A 125 -16.62 3.18 -0.27
C SER A 125 -15.74 1.95 -0.45
N TYR A 126 -16.38 0.80 -0.63
CA TYR A 126 -15.69 -0.46 -0.98
C TYR A 126 -14.83 -0.30 -2.24
N ALA A 127 -15.24 0.56 -3.19
CA ALA A 127 -14.46 0.83 -4.39
C ALA A 127 -13.12 1.54 -4.10
N LEU A 128 -12.98 2.17 -2.94
CA LEU A 128 -11.78 2.89 -2.52
C LEU A 128 -11.04 2.21 -1.37
N GLU A 129 -11.49 1.05 -0.92
CA GLU A 129 -10.98 0.41 0.28
C GLU A 129 -9.45 0.20 0.21
N SER A 130 -8.93 -0.31 -0.90
CA SER A 130 -7.49 -0.54 -1.04
C SER A 130 -6.68 0.75 -1.08
N PHE A 131 -7.21 1.79 -1.73
CA PHE A 131 -6.62 3.13 -1.73
C PHE A 131 -6.62 3.74 -0.32
N ALA A 132 -7.71 3.59 0.41
CA ALA A 132 -7.86 4.08 1.78
C ALA A 132 -6.78 3.49 2.70
N LYS A 133 -6.49 2.20 2.54
CA LYS A 133 -5.47 1.50 3.33
C LYS A 133 -4.05 1.96 3.00
N VAL A 134 -3.74 2.26 1.73
CA VAL A 134 -2.43 2.83 1.33
C VAL A 134 -2.28 4.26 1.87
N SER A 135 -3.32 5.06 1.71
CA SER A 135 -3.26 6.51 1.93
C SER A 135 -3.70 6.97 3.32
N GLU A 136 -4.24 6.06 4.16
CA GLU A 136 -4.91 6.37 5.44
C GLU A 136 -5.80 7.62 5.41
N VAL A 137 -6.36 7.95 4.25
CA VAL A 137 -7.34 9.01 4.14
C VAL A 137 -8.54 8.54 4.96
N GLN A 138 -8.73 9.17 6.11
CA GLN A 138 -9.84 8.90 7.01
C GLN A 138 -11.12 9.15 6.22
N ILE A 139 -11.71 8.06 5.76
CA ILE A 139 -12.96 8.14 5.06
C ILE A 139 -14.04 8.29 6.12
N GLN A 140 -14.68 9.47 6.18
CA GLN A 140 -15.69 9.73 7.19
C GLN A 140 -16.92 8.84 6.91
N ASN A 141 -17.36 8.10 7.93
CA ASN A 141 -18.60 7.31 7.88
C ASN A 141 -19.83 8.20 7.87
#